data_AF-A0A8B9G4J7-F1
#
_entry.id   AF-A0A8B9G4J7-F1
#
_cell.length_a   1.000
_cell.length_b   1.000
_cell.length_c   1.000
_cell.angle_alpha   90.00
_cell.angle_beta   90.00
_cell.angle_gamma   90.00
#
_symmetry.space_group_name_H-M   'P 1'
#
loop_
_entity.id
_entity.type
_entity.pdbx_description
1 polymer ?
#
loop_
_entity_poly.entity_id
_entity_poly.type
_entity_poly.pdbx_seq_one_letter_code
_entity_poly.pdbx_strand_id
1 'polypeptide(L)'
;MRPRCPCEEPRRRVSGPCTAPLGSSPATARWWLRPGCALLGCLRSLSAGVWAQISLEETGGGLRAPGDSVLLSCRGYGFNFGGSFIRWYRQAPGGRPEWVSFINPFSTQMDSAAAVEGRATVSRDNSRSETYLSLRALKPQDSARYFCATSHRDRKSS
;
A
#
# COMPACT_ATOMS: atom_id res chain seq x y z
N MET A 1 39.11 4.43 -13.12
CA MET A 1 38.69 5.84 -13.28
C MET A 1 38.08 6.06 -14.66
N ARG A 2 36.80 6.42 -14.74
CA ARG A 2 36.15 7.07 -15.90
C ARG A 2 35.23 8.18 -15.37
N PRO A 3 35.04 9.28 -16.10
CA PRO A 3 34.72 10.59 -15.54
C PRO A 3 33.25 10.76 -15.17
N ARG A 4 33.01 11.55 -14.11
CA ARG A 4 31.70 12.02 -13.66
C ARG A 4 31.12 12.97 -14.72
N CYS A 5 29.87 12.79 -15.10
CA CYS A 5 29.08 13.87 -15.70
C CYS A 5 28.58 14.79 -14.57
N PRO A 6 28.83 16.10 -14.63
CA PRO A 6 28.05 17.09 -13.90
C PRO A 6 26.87 17.54 -14.78
N CYS A 7 25.64 17.34 -14.31
CA CYS A 7 24.51 18.12 -14.81
C CYS A 7 24.13 19.11 -13.70
N GLU A 8 24.57 20.34 -13.89
CA GLU A 8 24.17 21.51 -13.12
C GLU A 8 22.73 21.91 -13.47
N GLU A 9 22.00 22.30 -12.44
CA GLU A 9 20.71 22.99 -12.45
C GLU A 9 20.87 24.41 -13.03
N PRO A 10 19.84 24.97 -13.70
CA PRO A 10 19.55 26.39 -13.54
C PRO A 10 18.14 26.61 -13.01
N ARG A 11 18.10 27.12 -11.76
CA ARG A 11 16.99 27.87 -11.20
C ARG A 11 16.46 28.88 -12.23
N ARG A 12 15.14 28.97 -12.43
CA ARG A 12 14.45 30.27 -12.31
C ARG A 12 13.05 30.13 -11.73
N ARG A 13 12.97 30.74 -10.55
CA ARG A 13 11.82 31.13 -9.75
C ARG A 13 11.05 32.21 -10.53
N VAL A 14 9.76 32.02 -10.78
CA VAL A 14 8.85 33.13 -11.12
C VAL A 14 8.09 33.49 -9.86
N SER A 15 8.62 34.50 -9.17
CA SER A 15 7.94 35.31 -8.17
C SER A 15 7.07 36.34 -8.90
N GLY A 16 5.75 36.20 -8.80
CA GLY A 16 4.77 37.22 -9.15
C GLY A 16 3.87 37.49 -7.93
N PRO A 17 3.63 38.76 -7.55
CA PRO A 17 2.85 39.11 -6.37
C PRO A 17 1.35 39.18 -6.69
N CYS A 18 0.52 38.53 -5.87
CA CYS A 18 -0.90 38.86 -5.79
C CYS A 18 -1.14 39.62 -4.48
N THR A 19 -1.10 40.94 -4.57
CA THR A 19 -1.53 41.86 -3.51
C THR A 19 -2.92 42.37 -3.85
N ALA A 20 -3.87 42.21 -2.93
CA ALA A 20 -4.94 43.15 -2.53
C ALA A 20 -6.01 42.42 -1.68
N PRO A 21 -6.82 43.12 -0.87
CA PRO A 21 -6.48 44.12 0.13
C PRO A 21 -6.98 43.72 1.53
N LEU A 22 -6.46 44.40 2.57
CA LEU A 22 -7.03 44.41 3.92
C LEU A 22 -8.22 45.39 4.00
N GLY A 23 -9.19 45.03 4.85
CA GLY A 23 -10.29 45.88 5.32
C GLY A 23 -11.64 45.24 4.98
N SER A 24 -12.59 45.03 5.88
CA SER A 24 -12.80 45.54 7.23
C SER A 24 -13.99 44.77 7.83
N SER A 25 -13.87 44.32 9.09
CA SER A 25 -15.03 43.93 9.90
C SER A 25 -15.84 45.19 10.26
N PRO A 26 -17.18 45.12 10.39
CA PRO A 26 -17.71 44.90 11.73
C PRO A 26 -18.92 43.97 11.78
N ALA A 27 -19.10 43.43 12.98
CA ALA A 27 -20.23 42.66 13.42
C ALA A 27 -21.59 43.31 13.08
N THR A 28 -22.53 42.48 12.59
CA THR A 28 -23.92 42.57 13.03
C THR A 28 -24.44 41.16 13.28
N ALA A 29 -24.28 40.76 14.53
CA ALA A 29 -25.12 39.77 15.16
C ALA A 29 -26.59 40.18 15.03
N ARG A 30 -27.44 39.29 14.52
CA ARG A 30 -28.89 39.44 14.58
C ARG A 30 -29.48 38.12 15.11
N TRP A 31 -29.24 37.88 16.38
CA TRP A 31 -29.86 36.82 17.18
C TRP A 31 -31.27 37.25 17.57
N TRP A 32 -32.28 36.81 16.83
CA TRP A 32 -33.66 36.70 17.35
C TRP A 32 -34.40 35.54 16.68
N LEU A 33 -34.34 34.38 17.31
CA LEU A 33 -35.51 33.51 17.48
C LEU A 33 -35.47 33.07 18.95
N ARG A 34 -36.40 33.65 19.71
CA ARG A 34 -36.60 33.51 21.15
C ARG A 34 -37.24 32.12 21.47
N PRO A 35 -37.65 31.83 22.71
CA PRO A 35 -37.06 30.79 23.54
C PRO A 35 -38.06 29.67 23.83
N GLY A 36 -37.56 28.56 24.39
CA GLY A 36 -38.39 27.63 25.14
C GLY A 36 -38.83 26.39 24.37
N CYS A 37 -38.01 25.35 24.44
CA CYS A 37 -38.52 24.06 24.91
C CYS A 37 -37.35 23.16 25.33
N ALA A 38 -37.45 22.64 26.54
CA ALA A 38 -36.77 21.46 27.06
C ALA A 38 -35.23 21.45 27.05
N LEU A 39 -34.67 21.84 28.20
CA LEU A 39 -33.49 21.18 28.75
C LEU A 39 -33.83 19.69 29.01
N LEU A 40 -33.56 18.80 28.06
CA LEU A 40 -33.35 17.38 28.34
C LEU A 40 -32.42 16.82 27.25
N GLY A 41 -31.29 16.31 27.72
CA GLY A 41 -30.11 16.05 26.94
C GLY A 41 -30.34 15.16 25.73
N CYS A 42 -29.69 15.56 24.63
CA CYS A 42 -29.18 14.62 23.65
C CYS A 42 -27.67 14.85 23.54
N LEU A 43 -26.93 14.49 24.61
CA LEU A 43 -25.59 13.95 24.39
C LEU A 43 -25.81 12.67 23.57
N ARG A 44 -25.85 12.81 22.24
CA ARG A 44 -25.68 11.67 21.35
C ARG A 44 -24.25 11.22 21.57
N SER A 45 -24.06 10.29 22.50
CA SER A 45 -22.85 9.48 22.57
C SER A 45 -22.74 8.78 21.23
N LEU A 46 -22.01 9.38 20.28
CA LEU A 46 -21.42 8.61 19.19
C LEU A 46 -20.43 7.68 19.89
N SER A 47 -20.86 6.45 20.17
CA SER A 47 -19.90 5.39 20.40
C SER A 47 -19.07 5.29 19.13
N ALA A 48 -17.92 5.96 19.11
CA ALA A 48 -16.92 5.76 18.09
C ALA A 48 -16.49 4.30 18.23
N GLY A 49 -17.07 3.42 17.40
CA GLY A 49 -16.64 2.04 17.32
C GLY A 49 -15.18 2.02 16.90
N VAL A 50 -14.36 1.22 17.59
CA VAL A 50 -13.00 0.92 17.16
C VAL A 50 -13.10 -0.22 16.16
N TRP A 51 -12.71 0.03 14.91
CA TRP A 51 -12.58 -1.00 13.89
C TRP A 51 -11.10 -1.37 13.76
N ALA A 52 -10.77 -2.65 13.97
CA ALA A 52 -9.44 -3.16 13.70
C ALA A 52 -9.31 -3.49 12.21
N GLN A 53 -8.30 -2.91 11.54
CA GLN A 53 -8.04 -3.17 10.13
C GLN A 53 -6.87 -4.14 9.97
N ILE A 54 -7.00 -5.07 9.02
CA ILE A 54 -5.91 -5.94 8.58
C ILE A 54 -4.88 -5.12 7.79
N SER A 55 -3.60 -5.40 8.01
CA SER A 55 -2.51 -4.77 7.26
C SER A 55 -1.56 -5.81 6.65
N LEU A 56 -1.00 -5.47 5.50
CA LEU A 56 0.07 -6.21 4.81
C LEU A 56 1.26 -5.27 4.66
N GLU A 57 2.44 -5.73 5.02
CA GLU A 57 3.68 -4.95 4.96
C GLU A 57 4.73 -5.69 4.12
N GLU A 58 5.15 -5.07 3.01
CA GLU A 58 6.18 -5.61 2.14
C GLU A 58 7.57 -5.04 2.41
N THR A 59 8.57 -5.92 2.48
CA THR A 59 9.97 -5.55 2.71
C THR A 59 10.92 -6.35 1.80
N GLY A 60 12.23 -6.06 1.87
CA GLY A 60 13.26 -6.79 1.10
C GLY A 60 13.50 -6.28 -0.33
N GLY A 61 12.79 -5.23 -0.75
CA GLY A 61 13.04 -4.52 -2.01
C GLY A 61 14.35 -3.74 -2.02
N GLY A 62 14.58 -3.00 -3.11
CA GLY A 62 15.73 -2.11 -3.26
C GLY A 62 16.26 -2.05 -4.68
N LEU A 63 17.22 -1.15 -4.92
CA LEU A 63 17.92 -1.06 -6.20
C LEU A 63 18.89 -2.25 -6.34
N ARG A 64 18.78 -2.98 -7.44
CA ARG A 64 19.60 -4.15 -7.77
C ARG A 64 20.12 -4.06 -9.19
N ALA A 65 21.26 -4.68 -9.46
CA ALA A 65 21.78 -4.76 -10.82
C ALA A 65 21.00 -5.80 -11.63
N PRO A 66 20.92 -5.66 -12.96
CA PRO A 66 20.44 -6.73 -13.82
C PRO A 66 21.26 -8.01 -13.61
N GLY A 67 20.59 -9.16 -13.50
CA GLY A 67 21.21 -10.44 -13.21
C GLY A 67 21.27 -10.82 -11.72
N ASP A 68 21.09 -9.86 -10.81
CA ASP A 68 21.03 -10.13 -9.37
C ASP A 68 19.78 -10.92 -8.98
N SER A 69 19.69 -11.27 -7.70
CA SER A 69 18.49 -11.79 -7.05
C SER A 69 17.93 -10.81 -6.02
N VAL A 70 16.64 -10.89 -5.78
CA VAL A 70 15.95 -10.18 -4.70
C VAL A 70 15.05 -11.15 -3.94
N LEU A 71 14.99 -10.97 -2.62
CA LEU A 71 14.04 -11.66 -1.75
C LEU A 71 13.09 -10.62 -1.19
N LEU A 72 11.83 -10.70 -1.59
CA LEU A 72 10.77 -9.87 -1.06
C LEU A 72 10.07 -10.66 0.04
N SER A 73 9.71 -9.99 1.15
CA SER A 73 8.84 -10.56 2.17
C SER A 73 7.56 -9.74 2.27
N CYS A 74 6.46 -10.40 2.63
CA CYS A 74 5.20 -9.76 2.93
C CYS A 74 4.64 -10.35 4.21
N ARG A 75 4.46 -9.52 5.23
CA ARG A 75 3.95 -9.90 6.53
C ARG A 75 2.54 -9.37 6.74
N GLY A 76 1.63 -10.24 7.16
CA GLY A 76 0.29 -9.84 7.57
C GLY A 76 0.17 -9.61 9.06
N TYR A 77 -0.58 -8.57 9.41
CA TYR A 77 -0.93 -8.23 10.79
C TYR A 77 -2.45 -8.25 10.96
N GLY A 78 -2.91 -8.78 12.10
CA GLY A 78 -4.34 -8.87 12.43
C GLY A 78 -5.07 -10.07 11.80
N PHE A 79 -4.37 -11.00 11.14
CA PHE A 79 -4.96 -12.24 10.62
C PHE A 79 -3.92 -13.36 10.48
N ASN A 80 -4.40 -14.60 10.33
CA ASN A 80 -3.56 -15.77 10.11
C ASN A 80 -3.59 -16.22 8.64
N PHE A 81 -2.41 -16.50 8.12
CA PHE A 81 -2.19 -16.99 6.77
C PHE A 81 -2.71 -18.42 6.54
N GLY A 82 -2.81 -19.26 7.58
CA GLY A 82 -3.04 -20.71 7.49
C GLY A 82 -4.27 -21.18 6.70
N GLY A 83 -5.27 -20.33 6.45
CA GLY A 83 -6.43 -20.62 5.59
C GLY A 83 -6.51 -19.78 4.31
N SER A 84 -5.57 -18.86 4.11
CA SER A 84 -5.62 -17.83 3.07
C SER A 84 -4.77 -18.17 1.86
N PHE A 85 -5.33 -17.91 0.68
CA PHE A 85 -4.54 -17.91 -0.54
C PHE A 85 -3.77 -16.61 -0.65
N ILE A 86 -2.50 -16.70 -1.05
CA ILE A 86 -1.64 -15.54 -1.21
C ILE A 86 -1.25 -15.41 -2.67
N ARG A 87 -1.37 -14.19 -3.19
CA ARG A 87 -0.97 -13.82 -4.55
C ARG A 87 0.04 -12.68 -4.47
N TRP A 88 1.04 -12.73 -5.33
CA TRP A 88 1.97 -11.65 -5.54
C TRP A 88 1.62 -10.90 -6.81
N TYR A 89 1.70 -9.58 -6.73
CA TYR A 89 1.49 -8.67 -7.84
C TYR A 89 2.69 -7.73 -7.95
N ARG A 90 2.89 -7.22 -9.16
CA ARG A 90 3.82 -6.13 -9.43
C ARG A 90 3.12 -5.03 -10.21
N GLN A 91 3.50 -3.79 -9.98
CA GLN A 91 2.95 -2.65 -10.69
C GLN A 91 4.09 -1.72 -11.10
N ALA A 92 4.29 -1.57 -12.40
CA ALA A 92 5.19 -0.57 -12.94
C ALA A 92 4.65 0.85 -12.64
N PRO A 93 5.49 1.89 -12.55
CA PRO A 93 5.02 3.26 -12.38
C PRO A 93 4.02 3.66 -13.46
N GLY A 94 2.81 4.07 -13.06
CA GLY A 94 1.71 4.40 -13.99
C GLY A 94 1.04 3.20 -14.68
N GLY A 95 1.47 1.97 -14.37
CA GLY A 95 0.94 0.74 -14.93
C GLY A 95 -0.21 0.13 -14.12
N ARG A 96 -0.76 -0.97 -14.65
CA ARG A 96 -1.75 -1.80 -13.95
C ARG A 96 -1.04 -2.83 -13.08
N PRO A 97 -1.66 -3.32 -11.99
CA PRO A 97 -1.19 -4.52 -11.31
C PRO A 97 -1.12 -5.73 -12.26
N GLU A 98 0.05 -6.33 -12.35
CA GLU A 98 0.30 -7.59 -13.04
C GLU A 98 0.47 -8.71 -12.03
N TRP A 99 -0.17 -9.84 -12.29
CA TRP A 99 0.00 -11.03 -11.45
C TRP A 99 1.39 -11.65 -11.65
N VAL A 100 2.03 -12.07 -10.56
CA VAL A 100 3.40 -12.62 -10.55
C VAL A 100 3.41 -14.08 -10.12
N SER A 101 2.78 -14.40 -8.99
CA SER A 101 2.73 -15.76 -8.47
C SER A 101 1.56 -15.99 -7.52
N PHE A 102 1.29 -17.26 -7.26
CA PHE A 102 0.25 -17.73 -6.37
C PHE A 102 0.79 -18.86 -5.52
N ILE A 103 0.38 -18.88 -4.24
CA ILE A 103 0.64 -19.99 -3.33
C ILE A 103 -0.62 -20.28 -2.52
N ASN A 104 -1.02 -21.55 -2.48
CA ASN A 104 -2.17 -21.99 -1.70
C ASN A 104 -1.84 -22.07 -0.19
N PRO A 105 -2.84 -22.23 0.70
CA PRO A 105 -2.63 -22.30 2.16
C PRO A 105 -1.68 -23.41 2.63
N PHE A 106 -1.66 -24.51 1.88
CA PHE A 106 -0.94 -25.75 2.22
C PHE A 106 0.40 -25.88 1.48
N SER A 107 0.80 -24.88 0.70
CA SER A 107 2.00 -24.91 -0.16
C SER A 107 2.04 -26.09 -1.13
N THR A 108 0.92 -26.74 -1.42
CA THR A 108 0.84 -27.89 -2.35
C THR A 108 0.63 -27.48 -3.80
N GLN A 109 0.19 -26.24 -4.02
CA GLN A 109 0.01 -25.66 -5.36
C GLN A 109 0.67 -24.29 -5.39
N MET A 110 1.54 -24.11 -6.37
CA MET A 110 2.27 -22.88 -6.62
C MET A 110 2.32 -22.63 -8.12
N ASP A 111 1.89 -21.45 -8.53
CA ASP A 111 1.87 -21.03 -9.94
C ASP A 111 2.62 -19.71 -10.07
N SER A 112 3.23 -19.48 -11.23
CA SER A 112 3.96 -18.26 -11.54
C SER A 112 3.60 -17.76 -12.94
N ALA A 113 3.69 -16.45 -13.15
CA ALA A 113 3.46 -15.86 -14.46
C ALA A 113 4.59 -16.24 -15.43
N ALA A 114 4.25 -16.45 -16.71
CA ALA A 114 5.20 -16.80 -17.76
C ALA A 114 6.41 -15.84 -17.82
N ALA A 115 6.22 -14.56 -17.51
CA ALA A 115 7.30 -13.56 -17.48
C ALA A 115 8.41 -13.88 -16.44
N VAL A 116 8.06 -14.55 -15.34
CA VAL A 116 8.95 -14.89 -14.22
C VAL A 116 9.09 -16.39 -13.99
N GLU A 117 8.51 -17.21 -14.87
CA GLU A 117 8.58 -18.66 -14.80
C GLU A 117 10.04 -19.14 -14.82
N GLY A 118 10.35 -20.13 -13.97
CA GLY A 118 11.72 -20.61 -13.78
C GLY A 118 12.66 -19.61 -13.11
N ARG A 119 12.20 -18.41 -12.70
CA ARG A 119 12.99 -17.42 -11.96
C ARG A 119 12.38 -17.03 -10.61
N ALA A 120 11.06 -17.03 -10.52
CA ALA A 120 10.34 -16.81 -9.28
C ALA A 120 10.29 -18.09 -8.44
N THR A 121 10.44 -17.93 -7.13
CA THR A 121 10.21 -18.98 -6.13
C THR A 121 9.42 -18.35 -5.00
N VAL A 122 8.21 -18.87 -4.78
CA VAL A 122 7.32 -18.40 -3.71
C VAL A 122 7.36 -19.38 -2.55
N SER A 123 7.41 -18.85 -1.33
CA SER A 123 7.30 -19.64 -0.11
C SER A 123 6.49 -18.89 0.94
N ARG A 124 6.14 -19.57 2.04
CA ARG A 124 5.34 -18.99 3.12
C ARG A 124 5.65 -19.62 4.46
N ASP A 125 5.47 -18.84 5.50
CA ASP A 125 5.50 -19.24 6.90
C ASP A 125 4.19 -18.83 7.58
N ASN A 126 3.31 -19.81 7.79
CA ASN A 126 2.01 -19.60 8.42
C ASN A 126 2.13 -19.24 9.90
N SER A 127 3.21 -19.66 10.58
CA SER A 127 3.42 -19.34 12.01
C SER A 127 3.72 -17.85 12.21
N ARG A 128 4.39 -17.24 11.23
CA ARG A 128 4.75 -15.81 11.22
C ARG A 128 3.78 -14.93 10.44
N SER A 129 2.79 -15.55 9.78
CA SER A 129 1.91 -14.89 8.81
C SER A 129 2.70 -14.10 7.76
N GLU A 130 3.70 -14.77 7.19
CA GLU A 130 4.64 -14.15 6.25
C GLU A 130 4.75 -14.98 4.97
N THR A 131 4.88 -14.32 3.81
CA THR A 131 5.18 -14.95 2.53
C THR A 131 6.45 -14.34 1.96
N TYR A 132 7.16 -15.12 1.16
CA TYR A 132 8.39 -14.70 0.52
C TYR A 132 8.30 -14.94 -0.99
N LEU A 133 8.80 -13.98 -1.75
CA LEU A 133 8.99 -14.08 -3.19
C LEU A 133 10.46 -13.85 -3.51
N SER A 134 11.16 -14.92 -3.85
CA SER A 134 12.52 -14.87 -4.37
C SER A 134 12.46 -14.76 -5.89
N LEU A 135 13.10 -13.74 -6.45
CA LEU A 135 13.20 -13.55 -7.90
C LEU A 135 14.69 -13.50 -8.28
N ARG A 136 15.12 -14.47 -9.10
CA ARG A 136 16.51 -14.58 -9.58
C ARG A 136 16.67 -14.05 -11.00
N ALA A 137 17.91 -13.74 -11.38
CA ALA A 137 18.25 -13.25 -12.72
C ALA A 137 17.35 -12.07 -13.11
N LEU A 138 17.38 -11.02 -12.30
CA LEU A 138 16.55 -9.84 -12.46
C LEU A 138 16.75 -9.20 -13.84
N LYS A 139 15.65 -8.87 -14.50
CA LYS A 139 15.64 -8.16 -15.78
C LYS A 139 15.19 -6.72 -15.56
N PRO A 140 15.56 -5.77 -16.43
CA PRO A 140 15.07 -4.39 -16.33
C PRO A 140 13.54 -4.27 -16.29
N GLN A 141 12.84 -5.20 -16.95
CA GLN A 141 11.37 -5.28 -16.97
C GLN A 141 10.76 -5.73 -15.62
N ASP A 142 11.58 -6.24 -14.69
CA ASP A 142 11.13 -6.61 -13.35
C ASP A 142 11.13 -5.39 -12.39
N SER A 143 11.52 -4.19 -12.86
CA SER A 143 11.47 -2.97 -12.06
C SER A 143 10.02 -2.51 -11.86
N ALA A 144 9.48 -2.77 -10.68
CA ALA A 144 8.11 -2.46 -10.32
C ALA A 144 7.93 -2.39 -8.80
N ARG A 145 6.82 -1.83 -8.34
CA ARG A 145 6.36 -1.99 -6.96
C ARG A 145 5.75 -3.38 -6.81
N TYR A 146 6.30 -4.18 -5.91
CA TYR A 146 5.75 -5.49 -5.57
C TYR A 146 4.86 -5.38 -4.35
N PHE A 147 3.74 -6.10 -4.36
CA PHE A 147 2.83 -6.19 -3.23
C PHE A 147 2.13 -7.54 -3.21
N CYS A 148 1.69 -7.94 -2.02
CA CYS A 148 0.96 -9.19 -1.82
C CYS A 148 -0.53 -8.92 -1.64
N ALA A 149 -1.36 -9.91 -1.97
CA ALA A 149 -2.78 -9.89 -1.72
C ALA A 149 -3.21 -11.22 -1.12
N THR A 150 -4.07 -11.16 -0.11
CA THR A 150 -4.64 -12.31 0.57
C THR A 150 -6.12 -12.43 0.22
N SER A 151 -6.59 -13.65 -0.03
CA SER A 151 -8.02 -13.93 -0.11
C SER A 151 -8.36 -15.05 0.85
N HIS A 152 -9.17 -14.74 1.86
CA HIS A 152 -9.68 -15.73 2.79
C HIS A 152 -10.69 -16.63 2.07
N ARG A 153 -10.63 -17.95 2.31
CA ARG A 153 -11.82 -18.76 2.06
C ARG A 153 -12.78 -18.45 3.20
N ASP A 154 -13.86 -17.74 2.92
CA ASP A 154 -14.99 -17.74 3.84
C ASP A 154 -15.51 -19.18 3.88
N ARG A 155 -15.19 -19.90 4.96
CA ARG A 155 -16.00 -21.08 5.31
C ARG A 155 -17.36 -20.50 5.67
N LYS A 156 -18.32 -20.52 4.75
CA LYS A 156 -19.73 -20.42 5.12
C LYS A 156 -19.97 -21.51 6.16
N SER A 157 -20.19 -21.11 7.42
CA SER A 157 -20.82 -21.99 8.39
C SER A 157 -22.22 -22.25 7.86
N SER A 158 -22.46 -23.49 7.42
CA SER A 158 -23.80 -23.97 7.13
C SER A 158 -24.59 -24.18 8.41
#